data_AF-A0A6J3H538-F1
#
_entry.id   AF-A0A6J3H538-F1
#
_cell.length_a   1.000
_cell.length_b   1.000
_cell.length_c   1.000
_cell.angle_alpha   90.00
_cell.angle_beta   90.00
_cell.angle_gamma   90.00
#
_symmetry.space_group_name_H-M   'P 1'
#
loop_
_entity.id
_entity.type
_entity.pdbx_description
1 polymer ?
#
loop_
_entity_poly.entity_id
_entity_poly.type
_entity_poly.pdbx_seq_one_letter_code
_entity_poly.pdbx_strand_id
1 'polypeptide(L)'
;MAPGSRLLALWALAALVLPSSGEEGDGGWRRGGPGAVAEEERCGVERRADLTYADFVQHYAFVRPVILQGLTDNSRFRALCSRERLLASFGDRVVRLSTANTYSYRKVDLPFQEYVEQLLHPQDPGSLGNDTLYFFGDNNLTEWASLFRHYSPPPFGLPGTAPAYSFGIAGAGSGVPFHWHGPGYSEVIYGRKRWFLYPPEKTPEFHPNKTTLAWLRDTYPALPPSARPLECTIRAGAVLP
;
A
#
# COMPACT_ATOMS: atom_id res chain seq x y z
N MET A 1 79.09 7.94 -0.32
CA MET A 1 78.20 6.92 0.29
C MET A 1 76.81 7.53 0.38
N ALA A 2 75.82 6.84 -0.19
CA ALA A 2 74.52 7.39 -0.59
C ALA A 2 73.56 7.65 0.59
N PRO A 3 72.59 8.58 0.44
CA PRO A 3 71.31 8.48 1.11
C PRO A 3 70.25 7.94 0.13
N GLY A 4 69.63 6.82 0.51
CA GLY A 4 68.55 6.18 -0.25
C GLY A 4 67.23 6.95 -0.11
N SER A 5 66.63 7.30 -1.24
CA SER A 5 65.27 7.85 -1.32
C SER A 5 64.25 6.71 -1.23
N ARG A 6 63.40 6.72 -0.19
CA ARG A 6 62.27 5.80 -0.05
C ARG A 6 61.05 6.44 -0.70
N LEU A 7 60.63 5.91 -1.85
CA LEU A 7 59.33 6.20 -2.46
C LEU A 7 58.24 5.43 -1.70
N LEU A 8 57.37 6.15 -0.99
CA LEU A 8 56.13 5.63 -0.43
C LEU A 8 55.06 5.66 -1.52
N ALA A 9 54.70 4.49 -2.05
CA ALA A 9 53.54 4.33 -2.92
C ALA A 9 52.26 4.25 -2.05
N LEU A 10 51.46 5.31 -2.06
CA LEU A 10 50.13 5.33 -1.46
C LEU A 10 49.15 4.61 -2.42
N TRP A 11 48.76 3.40 -2.06
CA TRP A 11 47.65 2.70 -2.70
C TRP A 11 46.33 3.25 -2.17
N ALA A 12 45.65 4.07 -2.98
CA ALA A 12 44.27 4.45 -2.71
C ALA A 12 43.34 3.28 -3.06
N LEU A 13 42.85 2.56 -2.04
CA LEU A 13 41.74 1.62 -2.19
C LEU A 13 40.47 2.44 -2.43
N ALA A 14 40.08 2.59 -3.70
CA ALA A 14 38.73 3.02 -4.04
C ALA A 14 37.76 1.91 -3.62
N ALA A 15 37.08 2.10 -2.49
CA ALA A 15 35.96 1.25 -2.12
C ALA A 15 34.86 1.44 -3.16
N LEU A 16 34.68 0.43 -4.03
CA LEU A 16 33.47 0.29 -4.83
C LEU A 16 32.30 0.10 -3.86
N VAL A 17 31.60 1.20 -3.57
CA VAL A 17 30.30 1.14 -2.91
C VAL A 17 29.35 0.47 -3.90
N LEU A 18 29.17 -0.83 -3.74
CA LEU A 18 28.06 -1.53 -4.36
C LEU A 18 26.76 -0.96 -3.76
N PRO A 19 25.77 -0.56 -4.57
CA PRO A 19 24.51 -0.07 -4.05
C PRO A 19 23.90 -1.14 -3.15
N SER A 20 23.46 -0.74 -1.96
CA SER A 20 22.65 -1.63 -1.11
C SER A 20 21.36 -1.96 -1.86
N SER A 21 20.97 -3.23 -1.86
CA SER A 21 19.73 -3.73 -2.45
C SER A 21 18.50 -3.38 -1.59
N GLY A 22 18.43 -2.18 -1.00
CA GLY A 22 17.64 -1.93 0.20
C GLY A 22 16.85 -0.63 0.30
N GLU A 23 16.91 0.29 -0.66
CA GLU A 23 15.95 1.39 -0.77
C GLU A 23 15.60 1.62 -2.24
N GLU A 24 14.77 0.74 -2.80
CA GLU A 24 14.12 1.05 -4.07
C GLU A 24 13.25 2.30 -3.89
N GLY A 25 13.50 3.32 -4.70
CA GLY A 25 12.86 4.63 -4.59
C GLY A 25 11.32 4.59 -4.56
N ASP A 26 10.72 5.75 -4.30
CA ASP A 26 9.27 5.90 -4.18
C ASP A 26 8.50 5.81 -5.51
N GLY A 27 9.18 5.50 -6.62
CA GLY A 27 8.60 5.40 -7.96
C GLY A 27 8.21 6.74 -8.57
N GLY A 28 8.65 7.86 -8.00
CA GLY A 28 8.24 9.20 -8.38
C GLY A 28 6.85 9.60 -7.86
N TRP A 29 6.33 8.88 -6.86
CA TRP A 29 4.98 9.10 -6.31
C TRP A 29 4.93 10.11 -5.17
N ARG A 30 6.01 10.37 -4.43
CA ARG A 30 6.00 11.42 -3.40
C ARG A 30 6.17 12.77 -4.07
N ARG A 31 5.10 13.56 -4.01
CA ARG A 31 5.15 15.01 -4.19
C ARG A 31 5.10 15.63 -2.79
N GLY A 32 5.99 16.58 -2.49
CA GLY A 32 6.12 17.17 -1.15
C GLY A 32 4.78 17.72 -0.61
N GLY A 33 4.66 17.84 0.71
CA GLY A 33 3.46 18.32 1.40
C GLY A 33 3.50 18.06 2.90
N PRO A 34 2.62 18.71 3.71
CA PRO A 34 2.67 18.62 5.16
C PRO A 34 2.31 17.21 5.68
N GLY A 35 3.07 16.79 6.69
CA GLY A 35 2.73 15.78 7.69
C GLY A 35 2.35 14.39 7.17
N ALA A 36 3.34 13.55 6.90
CA ALA A 36 3.09 12.11 6.82
C ALA A 36 2.33 11.66 8.08
N VAL A 37 1.16 11.05 7.92
CA VAL A 37 0.40 10.48 9.03
C VAL A 37 1.32 9.53 9.79
N ALA A 38 1.42 9.73 11.11
CA ALA A 38 2.27 8.93 11.96
C ALA A 38 1.88 7.44 11.86
N GLU A 39 2.88 6.58 11.89
CA GLU A 39 2.67 5.15 11.99
C GLU A 39 2.26 4.78 13.43
N GLU A 40 1.76 3.57 13.60
CA GLU A 40 1.56 3.01 14.93
C GLU A 40 2.90 2.85 15.67
N GLU A 41 2.89 3.00 16.99
CA GLU A 41 4.09 2.75 17.81
C GLU A 41 4.52 1.28 17.76
N ARG A 42 3.54 0.38 17.70
CA ARG A 42 3.75 -1.06 17.61
C ARG A 42 2.69 -1.72 16.74
N CYS A 43 3.15 -2.45 15.73
CA CYS A 43 2.30 -3.33 14.93
C CYS A 43 1.73 -4.47 15.79
N GLY A 44 0.40 -4.59 15.80
CA GLY A 44 -0.35 -5.63 16.52
C GLY A 44 -0.60 -6.91 15.72
N VAL A 45 -0.08 -7.01 14.49
CA VAL A 45 -0.28 -8.16 13.60
C VAL A 45 1.02 -8.94 13.43
N GLU A 46 0.95 -10.26 13.53
CA GLU A 46 2.10 -11.17 13.36
C GLU A 46 2.68 -11.05 11.93
N ARG A 47 4.02 -11.10 11.80
CA ARG A 47 4.71 -11.12 10.50
C ARG A 47 5.33 -12.48 10.24
N ARG A 48 5.16 -13.01 9.03
CA ARG A 48 5.68 -14.32 8.61
C ARG A 48 6.27 -14.25 7.20
N ALA A 49 7.44 -14.85 7.02
CA ALA A 49 8.07 -15.05 5.70
C ALA A 49 8.07 -16.54 5.32
N ASP A 50 8.29 -17.41 6.30
CA ASP A 50 8.32 -18.87 6.12
C ASP A 50 6.98 -19.47 6.60
N LEU A 51 6.00 -19.50 5.70
CA LEU A 51 4.68 -20.07 5.96
C LEU A 51 4.29 -21.03 4.84
N THR A 52 3.93 -22.27 5.19
CA THR A 52 3.39 -23.21 4.22
C THR A 52 1.91 -22.93 3.97
N TYR A 53 1.37 -23.42 2.85
CA TYR A 53 -0.07 -23.32 2.57
C TYR A 53 -0.92 -23.98 3.65
N ALA A 54 -0.50 -25.15 4.14
CA ALA A 54 -1.21 -25.88 5.20
C ALA A 54 -1.24 -25.07 6.50
N ASP A 55 -0.11 -24.49 6.90
CA ASP A 55 -0.04 -23.64 8.10
C ASP A 55 -0.91 -22.39 7.94
N PHE A 56 -0.93 -21.78 6.74
CA PHE A 56 -1.79 -20.65 6.45
C PHE A 56 -3.27 -20.98 6.66
N VAL A 57 -3.74 -22.07 6.04
CA VAL A 57 -5.14 -22.51 6.14
C VAL A 57 -5.51 -22.89 7.58
N GLN A 58 -4.61 -23.58 8.28
CA GLN A 58 -4.89 -24.09 9.63
C GLN A 58 -4.91 -22.99 10.70
N HIS A 59 -4.04 -21.97 10.58
CA HIS A 59 -3.78 -21.02 11.67
C HIS A 59 -4.21 -19.58 11.40
N TYR A 60 -4.52 -19.23 10.15
CA TYR A 60 -4.77 -17.83 9.76
C TYR A 60 -6.05 -17.64 8.95
N ALA A 61 -6.27 -18.45 7.91
CA ALA A 61 -7.48 -18.33 7.09
C ALA A 61 -8.74 -18.45 7.96
N PHE A 62 -9.58 -17.40 7.97
CA PHE A 62 -10.78 -17.27 8.81
C PHE A 62 -10.55 -17.31 10.33
N VAL A 63 -9.30 -17.26 10.80
CA VAL A 63 -8.96 -17.35 12.23
C VAL A 63 -8.41 -16.03 12.75
N ARG A 64 -7.35 -15.50 12.14
CA ARG A 64 -6.67 -14.27 12.60
C ARG A 64 -5.79 -13.66 11.51
N PRO A 65 -5.57 -12.33 11.51
CA PRO A 65 -4.75 -11.67 10.51
C PRO A 65 -3.26 -12.01 10.65
N VAL A 66 -2.55 -11.99 9.53
CA VAL A 66 -1.09 -12.16 9.42
C VAL A 66 -0.55 -11.28 8.32
N ILE A 67 0.66 -10.75 8.48
CA ILE A 67 1.35 -10.07 7.40
C ILE A 67 2.42 -10.98 6.84
N LEU A 68 2.32 -11.22 5.54
CA LEU A 68 3.21 -12.10 4.82
C LEU A 68 4.27 -11.31 4.07
N GLN A 69 5.50 -11.84 4.02
CA GLN A 69 6.66 -11.16 3.44
C GLN A 69 7.47 -12.13 2.60
N GLY A 70 8.08 -11.64 1.51
CA GLY A 70 9.02 -12.42 0.71
C GLY A 70 8.41 -13.61 -0.04
N LEU A 71 7.09 -13.61 -0.28
CA LEU A 71 6.41 -14.71 -0.95
C LEU A 71 6.53 -14.69 -2.47
N THR A 72 6.63 -13.49 -3.05
CA THR A 72 6.59 -13.27 -4.50
C THR A 72 7.67 -12.26 -4.90
N ASP A 73 8.20 -12.40 -6.12
CA ASP A 73 9.04 -11.39 -6.74
C ASP A 73 8.20 -10.54 -7.69
N ASN A 74 7.76 -9.38 -7.19
CA ASN A 74 7.04 -8.37 -7.96
C ASN A 74 7.93 -7.20 -8.39
N SER A 75 9.26 -7.35 -8.43
CA SER A 75 10.20 -6.27 -8.79
C SER A 75 9.90 -5.63 -10.16
N ARG A 76 9.64 -6.46 -11.19
CA ARG A 76 9.23 -5.99 -12.53
C ARG A 76 7.89 -5.26 -12.49
N PHE A 77 6.89 -5.82 -11.82
CA PHE A 77 5.57 -5.19 -11.70
C PHE A 77 5.68 -3.84 -11.01
N ARG A 78 6.42 -3.79 -9.90
CA ARG A 78 6.73 -2.56 -9.17
C ARG A 78 7.40 -1.53 -10.07
N ALA A 79 8.44 -1.89 -10.82
CA ALA A 79 9.08 -0.97 -11.76
C ALA A 79 8.10 -0.42 -12.82
N LEU A 80 7.21 -1.25 -13.35
CA LEU A 80 6.15 -0.83 -14.30
C LEU A 80 5.10 0.09 -13.65
N CYS A 81 4.89 -0.02 -12.33
CA CYS A 81 4.02 0.84 -11.54
C CYS A 81 4.66 2.18 -11.15
N SER A 82 5.82 2.56 -11.67
CA SER A 82 6.36 3.91 -11.44
C SER A 82 5.46 4.98 -12.06
N ARG A 83 5.47 6.19 -11.49
CA ARG A 83 4.64 7.31 -11.96
C ARG A 83 4.83 7.58 -13.44
N GLU A 84 6.09 7.67 -13.88
CA GLU A 84 6.44 7.92 -15.27
C GLU A 84 5.90 6.83 -16.20
N ARG A 85 6.12 5.55 -15.87
CA ARG A 85 5.72 4.44 -16.75
C ARG A 85 4.21 4.27 -16.83
N LEU A 86 3.49 4.46 -15.72
CA LEU A 86 2.03 4.40 -15.75
C LEU A 86 1.44 5.55 -16.55
N LEU A 87 1.95 6.78 -16.41
CA LEU A 87 1.50 7.91 -17.22
C LEU A 87 1.80 7.71 -18.70
N ALA A 88 2.99 7.24 -19.04
CA ALA A 88 3.38 6.98 -20.42
C ALA A 88 2.52 5.89 -21.09
N SER A 89 2.08 4.88 -20.33
CA SER A 89 1.37 3.72 -20.87
C SER A 89 -0.15 3.84 -20.79
N PHE A 90 -0.67 4.53 -19.77
CA PHE A 90 -2.09 4.56 -19.42
C PHE A 90 -2.64 5.97 -19.23
N GLY A 91 -1.86 7.04 -19.42
CA GLY A 91 -2.27 8.42 -19.13
C GLY A 91 -3.57 8.86 -19.80
N ASP A 92 -3.80 8.41 -21.04
CA ASP A 92 -5.00 8.68 -21.83
C ASP A 92 -6.21 7.79 -21.48
N ARG A 93 -5.99 6.72 -20.72
CA ARG A 93 -7.04 5.76 -20.37
C ARG A 93 -7.98 6.34 -19.34
N VAL A 94 -9.27 6.11 -19.56
CA VAL A 94 -10.30 6.51 -18.60
C VAL A 94 -10.22 5.59 -17.38
N VAL A 95 -10.09 6.18 -16.20
CA VAL A 95 -10.18 5.50 -14.92
C VAL A 95 -11.44 5.94 -14.18
N ARG A 96 -12.02 5.02 -13.42
CA ARG A 96 -13.16 5.29 -12.55
C ARG A 96 -12.68 5.57 -11.13
N LEU A 97 -12.88 6.80 -10.66
CA LEU A 97 -12.65 7.18 -9.29
C LEU A 97 -13.89 6.91 -8.44
N SER A 98 -13.67 6.62 -7.17
CA SER A 98 -14.72 6.39 -6.18
C SER A 98 -14.57 7.36 -5.01
N THR A 99 -15.69 7.71 -4.37
CA THR A 99 -15.63 8.44 -3.11
C THR A 99 -15.13 7.56 -1.97
N ALA A 100 -14.34 8.12 -1.07
CA ALA A 100 -13.72 7.46 0.08
C ALA A 100 -14.65 7.29 1.29
N ASN A 101 -15.98 7.36 1.09
CA ASN A 101 -16.96 6.96 2.10
C ASN A 101 -17.20 5.44 2.05
N THR A 102 -17.88 4.92 3.08
CA THR A 102 -18.07 3.47 3.31
C THR A 102 -18.65 2.71 2.11
N TYR A 103 -19.52 3.36 1.32
CA TYR A 103 -20.24 2.73 0.21
C TYR A 103 -19.85 3.27 -1.18
N SER A 104 -18.86 4.15 -1.27
CA SER A 104 -18.39 4.75 -2.53
C SER A 104 -19.51 5.28 -3.44
N TYR A 105 -20.42 6.09 -2.87
CA TYR A 105 -21.68 6.52 -3.53
C TYR A 105 -21.51 7.20 -4.89
N ARG A 106 -20.47 8.02 -5.06
CA ARG A 106 -20.22 8.75 -6.32
C ARG A 106 -19.05 8.13 -7.06
N LYS A 107 -19.23 7.96 -8.36
CA LYS A 107 -18.20 7.53 -9.31
C LYS A 107 -17.91 8.67 -10.28
N VAL A 108 -16.65 8.86 -10.63
CA VAL A 108 -16.21 9.90 -11.58
C VAL A 108 -15.23 9.28 -12.56
N ASP A 109 -15.53 9.36 -13.85
CA ASP A 109 -14.66 8.84 -14.90
C ASP A 109 -13.86 9.98 -15.51
N LEU A 110 -12.54 9.84 -15.58
CA LEU A 110 -11.63 10.81 -16.20
C LEU A 110 -10.31 10.15 -16.66
N PRO A 111 -9.52 10.81 -17.53
CA PRO A 111 -8.21 10.29 -17.92
C PRO A 111 -7.28 10.07 -16.72
N PHE A 112 -6.52 8.98 -16.72
CA PHE A 112 -5.58 8.65 -15.66
C PHE A 112 -4.56 9.77 -15.41
N GLN A 113 -4.10 10.42 -16.48
CA GLN A 113 -3.18 11.55 -16.37
C GLN A 113 -3.81 12.72 -15.61
N GLU A 114 -5.06 13.07 -15.90
CA GLU A 114 -5.78 14.14 -15.21
C GLU A 114 -5.91 13.83 -13.71
N TYR A 115 -6.22 12.57 -13.36
CA TYR A 115 -6.26 12.13 -11.97
C TYR A 115 -4.90 12.35 -11.27
N VAL A 116 -3.83 11.81 -11.86
CA VAL A 116 -2.48 11.83 -11.27
C VAL A 116 -1.90 13.24 -11.19
N GLU A 117 -2.26 14.13 -12.11
CA GLU A 117 -1.67 15.48 -12.19
C GLU A 117 -2.44 16.52 -11.40
N GLN A 118 -3.77 16.37 -11.29
CA GLN A 118 -4.64 17.42 -10.74
C GLN A 118 -5.31 17.02 -9.42
N LEU A 119 -5.60 15.73 -9.22
CA LEU A 119 -6.39 15.25 -8.07
C LEU A 119 -5.59 14.39 -7.08
N LEU A 120 -4.46 13.83 -7.50
CA LEU A 120 -3.61 13.00 -6.66
C LEU A 120 -2.71 13.86 -5.76
N HIS A 121 -3.26 14.31 -4.63
CA HIS A 121 -2.55 15.07 -3.60
C HIS A 121 -2.84 14.51 -2.19
N PRO A 122 -2.05 14.88 -1.16
CA PRO A 122 -2.38 14.57 0.23
C PRO A 122 -3.80 15.03 0.58
N GLN A 123 -4.51 14.22 1.38
CA GLN A 123 -5.87 14.52 1.80
C GLN A 123 -5.90 15.68 2.79
N ASP A 124 -6.87 16.57 2.60
CA ASP A 124 -7.20 17.59 3.59
C ASP A 124 -7.91 16.91 4.78
N PRO A 125 -7.38 17.03 6.02
CA PRO A 125 -8.00 16.50 7.22
C PRO A 125 -9.43 17.03 7.49
N GLY A 126 -9.83 18.14 6.88
CA GLY A 126 -11.20 18.70 6.96
C GLY A 126 -12.18 18.12 5.94
N SER A 127 -11.70 17.42 4.92
CA SER A 127 -12.55 16.88 3.84
C SER A 127 -13.42 15.72 4.30
N LEU A 128 -14.66 15.69 3.79
CA LEU A 128 -15.57 14.57 4.00
C LEU A 128 -15.26 13.42 3.03
N GLY A 129 -15.68 12.20 3.38
CA GLY A 129 -15.41 11.02 2.57
C GLY A 129 -16.12 11.03 1.21
N ASN A 130 -17.27 11.71 1.12
CA ASN A 130 -17.99 11.92 -0.14
C ASN A 130 -17.33 12.96 -1.06
N ASP A 131 -16.44 13.80 -0.54
CA ASP A 131 -15.70 14.81 -1.31
C ASP A 131 -14.30 14.32 -1.70
N THR A 132 -13.86 13.21 -1.11
CA THR A 132 -12.55 12.61 -1.35
C THR A 132 -12.64 11.56 -2.45
N LEU A 133 -12.00 11.81 -3.60
CA LEU A 133 -11.90 10.86 -4.71
C LEU A 133 -10.57 10.11 -4.71
N TYR A 134 -10.60 8.82 -5.02
CA TYR A 134 -9.41 8.00 -5.20
C TYR A 134 -9.62 6.90 -6.25
N PHE A 135 -8.55 6.50 -6.91
CA PHE A 135 -8.58 5.42 -7.90
C PHE A 135 -8.39 4.08 -7.20
N PHE A 136 -9.45 3.30 -7.07
CA PHE A 136 -9.38 1.97 -6.46
C PHE A 136 -10.60 1.15 -6.88
N GLY A 137 -10.37 -0.03 -7.45
CA GLY A 137 -11.43 -0.90 -7.97
C GLY A 137 -12.00 -0.39 -9.29
N ASP A 138 -13.05 -1.09 -9.75
CA ASP A 138 -13.71 -0.85 -11.05
C ASP A 138 -12.71 -0.76 -12.23
N ASN A 139 -11.58 -1.46 -12.14
CA ASN A 139 -10.56 -1.43 -13.16
C ASN A 139 -11.05 -2.13 -14.42
N ASN A 140 -10.82 -1.52 -15.58
CA ASN A 140 -10.99 -2.21 -16.86
C ASN A 140 -9.84 -3.22 -17.03
N LEU A 141 -10.04 -4.46 -16.59
CA LEU A 141 -9.00 -5.49 -16.60
C LEU A 141 -8.46 -5.79 -18.00
N THR A 142 -9.26 -5.57 -19.05
CA THR A 142 -8.83 -5.74 -20.45
C THR A 142 -7.85 -4.64 -20.86
N GLU A 143 -8.17 -3.38 -20.57
CA GLU A 143 -7.28 -2.25 -20.91
C GLU A 143 -5.97 -2.28 -20.11
N TRP A 144 -6.03 -2.75 -18.87
CA TRP A 144 -4.88 -2.81 -17.97
C TRP A 144 -4.14 -4.17 -17.99
N ALA A 145 -4.55 -5.11 -18.87
CA ALA A 145 -4.01 -6.46 -18.95
C ALA A 145 -2.49 -6.48 -19.19
N SER A 146 -1.97 -5.53 -19.96
CA SER A 146 -0.53 -5.40 -20.27
C SER A 146 0.32 -5.14 -19.03
N LEU A 147 -0.26 -4.49 -17.99
CA LEU A 147 0.35 -4.32 -16.68
C LEU A 147 0.10 -5.55 -15.80
N PHE A 148 -1.15 -5.98 -15.67
CA PHE A 148 -1.54 -7.03 -14.71
C PHE A 148 -0.95 -8.40 -15.00
N ARG A 149 -0.61 -8.70 -16.26
CA ARG A 149 0.11 -9.95 -16.60
C ARG A 149 1.50 -10.07 -15.95
N HIS A 150 2.04 -8.98 -15.40
CA HIS A 150 3.33 -8.97 -14.72
C HIS A 150 3.22 -9.14 -13.21
N TYR A 151 2.01 -9.15 -12.66
CA TYR A 151 1.78 -9.30 -11.23
C TYR A 151 1.77 -10.78 -10.83
N SER A 152 2.50 -11.10 -9.75
CA SER A 152 2.50 -12.41 -9.11
C SER A 152 1.75 -12.33 -7.78
N PRO A 153 0.58 -12.99 -7.64
CA PRO A 153 -0.20 -12.98 -6.41
C PRO A 153 0.41 -13.91 -5.33
N PRO A 154 0.12 -13.68 -4.04
CA PRO A 154 0.52 -14.60 -2.98
C PRO A 154 -0.05 -16.01 -3.21
N PRO A 155 0.72 -17.10 -2.95
CA PRO A 155 0.32 -18.48 -3.26
C PRO A 155 -0.68 -19.09 -2.25
N PHE A 156 -1.50 -18.27 -1.59
CA PHE A 156 -2.41 -18.67 -0.50
C PHE A 156 -3.88 -18.47 -0.87
N GLY A 157 -4.29 -18.99 -2.03
CA GLY A 157 -5.69 -18.94 -2.47
C GLY A 157 -6.61 -19.84 -1.64
N LEU A 158 -7.87 -19.47 -1.48
CA LEU A 158 -8.84 -20.31 -0.77
C LEU A 158 -9.52 -21.31 -1.71
N PRO A 159 -9.73 -22.57 -1.30
CA PRO A 159 -10.42 -23.56 -2.14
C PRO A 159 -11.82 -23.09 -2.53
N GLY A 160 -12.18 -23.31 -3.81
CA GLY A 160 -13.50 -22.91 -4.34
C GLY A 160 -13.64 -21.41 -4.62
N THR A 161 -12.56 -20.63 -4.53
CA THR A 161 -12.55 -19.20 -4.89
C THR A 161 -11.73 -18.95 -6.15
N ALA A 162 -12.06 -17.86 -6.84
CA ALA A 162 -11.26 -17.34 -7.95
C ALA A 162 -10.78 -15.93 -7.59
N PRO A 163 -9.55 -15.55 -7.95
CA PRO A 163 -9.05 -14.22 -7.67
C PRO A 163 -9.82 -13.17 -8.50
N ALA A 164 -10.18 -12.08 -7.84
CA ALA A 164 -10.67 -10.87 -8.47
C ALA A 164 -9.75 -9.71 -8.05
N TYR A 165 -9.01 -9.15 -9.00
CA TYR A 165 -8.02 -8.11 -8.69
C TYR A 165 -8.64 -6.72 -8.73
N SER A 166 -8.19 -5.90 -7.78
CA SER A 166 -8.39 -4.46 -7.76
C SER A 166 -7.02 -3.79 -7.69
N PHE A 167 -6.81 -2.79 -8.52
CA PHE A 167 -5.62 -1.95 -8.56
C PHE A 167 -6.01 -0.52 -8.26
N GLY A 168 -5.15 0.21 -7.55
CA GLY A 168 -5.45 1.57 -7.17
C GLY A 168 -4.24 2.39 -6.78
N ILE A 169 -4.42 3.70 -6.89
CA ILE A 169 -3.45 4.73 -6.53
C ILE A 169 -4.23 5.80 -5.77
N ALA A 170 -3.66 6.27 -4.67
CA ALA A 170 -4.33 7.26 -3.82
C ALA A 170 -3.30 8.18 -3.17
N GLY A 171 -3.78 9.37 -2.77
CA GLY A 171 -2.99 10.36 -2.07
C GLY A 171 -2.69 9.95 -0.62
N ALA A 172 -1.69 10.60 -0.01
CA ALA A 172 -1.41 10.39 1.41
C ALA A 172 -2.64 10.75 2.26
N GLY A 173 -2.98 9.91 3.24
CA GLY A 173 -4.15 10.10 4.09
C GLY A 173 -5.48 9.64 3.47
N SER A 174 -5.50 9.20 2.20
CA SER A 174 -6.67 8.52 1.64
C SER A 174 -6.88 7.17 2.31
N GLY A 175 -8.14 6.73 2.38
CA GLY A 175 -8.52 5.44 2.95
C GLY A 175 -10.04 5.28 2.96
N VAL A 176 -10.51 4.05 3.17
CA VAL A 176 -11.94 3.75 3.29
C VAL A 176 -12.26 3.49 4.76
N PRO A 177 -13.38 4.04 5.29
CA PRO A 177 -13.85 3.76 6.64
C PRO A 177 -14.08 2.27 6.88
N PHE A 178 -14.32 1.88 8.13
CA PHE A 178 -14.60 0.49 8.46
C PHE A 178 -15.77 -0.07 7.65
N HIS A 179 -15.57 -1.26 7.09
CA HIS A 179 -16.56 -1.99 6.30
C HIS A 179 -16.21 -3.47 6.31
N TRP A 180 -17.13 -4.28 5.82
CA TRP A 180 -16.94 -5.72 5.66
C TRP A 180 -16.51 -6.05 4.23
N HIS A 181 -15.63 -7.04 4.09
CA HIS A 181 -15.30 -7.64 2.81
C HIS A 181 -15.32 -9.17 2.94
N GLY A 182 -15.58 -9.87 1.83
CA GLY A 182 -15.30 -11.31 1.75
C GLY A 182 -13.78 -11.55 1.77
N PRO A 183 -13.29 -12.80 1.74
CA PRO A 183 -11.85 -13.06 1.78
C PRO A 183 -11.09 -12.31 0.68
N GLY A 184 -9.97 -11.69 1.04
CA GLY A 184 -9.15 -10.92 0.12
C GLY A 184 -7.80 -10.61 0.74
N TYR A 185 -6.89 -10.05 -0.04
CA TYR A 185 -5.61 -9.60 0.48
C TYR A 185 -5.27 -8.22 -0.07
N SER A 186 -4.35 -7.53 0.61
CA SER A 186 -3.80 -6.26 0.17
C SER A 186 -2.29 -6.30 0.16
N GLU A 187 -1.72 -5.96 -1.00
CA GLU A 187 -0.28 -5.77 -1.19
C GLU A 187 0.00 -4.31 -1.49
N VAL A 188 1.03 -3.76 -0.86
CA VAL A 188 1.52 -2.42 -1.19
C VAL A 188 2.60 -2.54 -2.25
N ILE A 189 2.43 -1.84 -3.36
CA ILE A 189 3.46 -1.71 -4.39
C ILE A 189 4.40 -0.55 -4.05
N TYR A 190 3.89 0.67 -3.96
CA TYR A 190 4.62 1.86 -3.51
C TYR A 190 3.99 2.46 -2.24
N GLY A 191 4.83 3.04 -1.38
CA GLY A 191 4.37 3.72 -0.17
C GLY A 191 4.09 2.76 0.98
N ARG A 192 3.00 2.99 1.71
CA ARG A 192 2.57 2.20 2.88
C ARG A 192 1.08 2.37 3.13
N LYS A 193 0.45 1.39 3.78
CA LYS A 193 -0.95 1.41 4.18
C LYS A 193 -1.09 1.00 5.64
N ARG A 194 -1.71 1.84 6.47
CA ARG A 194 -2.05 1.51 7.85
C ARG A 194 -3.43 0.87 7.88
N TRP A 195 -3.51 -0.30 8.50
CA TRP A 195 -4.73 -1.08 8.68
C TRP A 195 -5.20 -0.99 10.13
N PHE A 196 -6.52 -0.95 10.30
CA PHE A 196 -7.21 -1.03 11.57
C PHE A 196 -8.24 -2.16 11.45
N LEU A 197 -8.13 -3.16 12.31
CA LEU A 197 -8.89 -4.41 12.23
C LEU A 197 -9.62 -4.66 13.54
N TYR A 198 -10.88 -5.04 13.42
CA TYR A 198 -11.72 -5.49 14.53
C TYR A 198 -12.16 -6.92 14.29
N PRO A 199 -12.31 -7.75 15.35
CA PRO A 199 -12.89 -9.07 15.21
C PRO A 199 -14.35 -8.96 14.77
N PRO A 200 -14.90 -9.99 14.11
CA PRO A 200 -16.23 -9.92 13.52
C PRO A 200 -17.36 -9.56 14.51
N GLU A 201 -17.18 -9.90 15.78
CA GLU A 201 -18.17 -9.69 16.84
C GLU A 201 -18.16 -8.24 17.38
N LYS A 202 -17.22 -7.40 16.94
CA LYS A 202 -17.03 -6.04 17.45
C LYS A 202 -17.24 -4.99 16.36
N THR A 203 -18.35 -4.27 16.49
CA THR A 203 -18.63 -3.08 15.67
C THR A 203 -17.86 -1.87 16.21
N PRO A 204 -16.96 -1.24 15.43
CA PRO A 204 -16.29 -0.01 15.86
C PRO A 204 -17.23 1.19 15.79
N GLU A 205 -16.94 2.20 16.62
CA GLU A 205 -17.57 3.52 16.49
C GLU A 205 -16.89 4.31 15.37
N PHE A 206 -17.65 4.63 14.32
CA PHE A 206 -17.22 5.51 13.24
C PHE A 206 -18.44 6.12 12.53
N HIS A 207 -18.22 7.20 11.79
CA HIS A 207 -19.25 7.82 10.97
C HIS A 207 -19.04 7.44 9.49
N PRO A 208 -20.03 6.87 8.78
CA PRO A 208 -19.82 6.28 7.46
C PRO A 208 -19.43 7.27 6.36
N ASN A 209 -19.70 8.56 6.57
CA ASN A 209 -19.33 9.66 5.67
C ASN A 209 -18.06 10.42 6.07
N LYS A 210 -17.46 10.11 7.24
CA LYS A 210 -16.15 10.68 7.61
C LYS A 210 -15.04 9.83 7.01
N THR A 211 -13.92 10.45 6.65
CA THR A 211 -12.74 9.73 6.16
C THR A 211 -12.07 8.93 7.29
N THR A 212 -11.32 7.90 6.94
CA THR A 212 -10.45 7.19 7.91
C THR A 212 -9.42 8.13 8.54
N LEU A 213 -8.95 9.13 7.79
CA LEU A 213 -8.05 10.17 8.32
C LEU A 213 -8.72 11.01 9.42
N ALA A 214 -9.97 11.45 9.21
CA ALA A 214 -10.73 12.15 10.22
C ALA A 214 -10.99 11.25 11.45
N TRP A 215 -11.34 9.98 11.26
CA TRP A 215 -11.48 9.03 12.37
C TRP A 215 -10.18 8.84 13.16
N LEU A 216 -9.05 8.70 12.47
CA LEU A 216 -7.73 8.53 13.09
C LEU A 216 -7.30 9.77 13.89
N ARG A 217 -7.69 10.96 13.45
CA ARG A 217 -7.38 12.22 14.13
C ARG A 217 -8.33 12.50 15.30
N ASP A 218 -9.63 12.30 15.09
CA ASP A 218 -10.68 12.82 15.97
C ASP A 218 -11.23 11.78 16.95
N THR A 219 -11.22 10.50 16.57
CA THR A 219 -11.87 9.43 17.33
C THR A 219 -10.85 8.49 17.95
N TYR A 220 -9.88 8.01 17.16
CA TYR A 220 -8.88 7.04 17.62
C TYR A 220 -8.11 7.45 18.89
N PRO A 221 -7.65 8.71 19.08
CA PRO A 221 -6.90 9.10 20.28
C PRO A 221 -7.71 9.01 21.57
N ALA A 222 -9.04 9.12 21.48
CA ALA A 222 -9.95 9.05 22.61
C ALA A 222 -10.40 7.62 22.96
N LEU A 223 -10.04 6.61 22.15
CA LEU A 223 -10.46 5.24 22.40
C LEU A 223 -9.78 4.66 23.64
N PRO A 224 -10.54 4.06 24.59
CA PRO A 224 -9.94 3.31 25.68
C PRO A 224 -9.19 2.08 25.13
N PRO A 225 -8.19 1.55 25.86
CA PRO A 225 -7.39 0.41 25.39
C PRO A 225 -8.22 -0.79 24.91
N SER A 226 -9.33 -1.10 25.59
CA SER A 226 -10.25 -2.19 25.22
C SER A 226 -11.02 -1.94 23.91
N ALA A 227 -11.16 -0.68 23.50
CA ALA A 227 -11.82 -0.28 22.26
C ALA A 227 -10.86 -0.15 21.08
N ARG A 228 -9.53 -0.16 21.29
CA ARG A 228 -8.55 -0.02 20.21
C ARG A 228 -8.60 -1.22 19.24
N PRO A 229 -8.37 -0.97 17.94
CA PRO A 229 -8.26 -2.04 16.93
C PRO A 229 -6.92 -2.77 17.06
N LEU A 230 -6.82 -3.94 16.41
CA LEU A 230 -5.51 -4.39 15.93
C LEU A 230 -5.08 -3.44 14.82
N GLU A 231 -3.84 -2.97 14.87
CA GLU A 231 -3.33 -2.04 13.87
C GLU A 231 -1.94 -2.40 13.39
N CYS A 232 -1.68 -2.13 12.12
CA CYS A 232 -0.35 -2.27 11.57
C CYS A 232 -0.21 -1.52 10.25
N THR A 233 0.97 -0.99 10.00
CA THR A 233 1.39 -0.43 8.73
C THR A 233 2.10 -1.50 7.90
N ILE A 234 1.56 -1.80 6.72
CA ILE A 234 2.23 -2.62 5.70
C ILE A 234 2.95 -1.73 4.70
N ARG A 235 4.13 -2.18 4.25
CA ARG A 235 5.02 -1.48 3.33
C ARG A 235 5.14 -2.27 2.02
N ALA A 236 5.84 -1.70 1.05
CA ALA A 236 6.12 -2.34 -0.23
C ALA A 236 6.55 -3.81 -0.08
N GLY A 237 5.89 -4.71 -0.81
CA GLY A 237 6.17 -6.15 -0.79
C GLY A 237 5.61 -6.94 0.39
N ALA A 238 4.94 -6.28 1.35
CA ALA A 238 4.19 -6.95 2.40
C ALA A 238 2.73 -7.15 1.98
N VAL A 239 2.18 -8.33 2.29
CA VAL A 239 0.81 -8.74 1.98
C VAL A 239 0.02 -8.94 3.27
N LEU A 240 -1.17 -8.37 3.37
CA LEU A 240 -2.14 -8.65 4.45
C LEU A 240 -3.35 -9.38 3.85
N PRO A 241 -3.49 -10.70 4.02
CA PRO A 241 -4.68 -11.48 3.71
C PRO A 241 -5.80 -11.36 4.75
#